data_AF-A0AAV1AJ87-F1
#
_entry.id   AF-A0AAV1AJ87-F1
#
_cell.length_a   1.000
_cell.length_b   1.000
_cell.length_c   1.000
_cell.angle_alpha   90.00
_cell.angle_beta   90.00
_cell.angle_gamma   90.00
#
_symmetry.space_group_name_H-M   'P 1'
#
loop_
_entity.id
_entity.type
_entity.pdbx_description
1 polymer ?
#
loop_
_entity_poly.entity_id
_entity_poly.type
_entity_poly.pdbx_seq_one_letter_code
_entity_poly.pdbx_strand_id
1 'polypeptide(L)'
;MENLIMEVVNSVKMRVLWKGDKGDYFEAKKGIGQGDPLSSYLFVLYIDKLSHLIIEAVEDKRRECMKIGSKRPKMSHLMFEDNLILFGKASEAQIQIVMDILNLFCKALGQRVSMDKSNIVFFCITPATTRRQILAKFGFKETSSLETY
;
A
#
# COMPACT_ATOMS: atom_id res chain seq x y z
N MET A 1 5.78 -25.16 12.16
CA MET A 1 5.97 -23.69 12.29
C MET A 1 4.66 -22.96 12.00
N GLU A 2 3.96 -23.28 10.90
CA GLU A 2 2.63 -22.72 10.57
C GLU A 2 1.59 -22.86 11.70
N ASN A 3 1.51 -24.03 12.36
CA ASN A 3 0.55 -24.24 13.45
C ASN A 3 0.74 -23.29 14.64
N LEU A 4 1.99 -22.97 15.00
CA LEU A 4 2.31 -22.03 16.09
C LEU A 4 1.91 -20.59 15.73
N ILE A 5 2.14 -20.18 14.49
CA ILE A 5 1.75 -18.84 14.01
C ILE A 5 0.22 -18.72 14.02
N MET A 6 -0.49 -19.74 13.53
CA MET A 6 -1.95 -19.75 13.53
C MET A 6 -2.54 -19.80 14.94
N GLU A 7 -1.89 -20.48 15.87
CA GLU A 7 -2.29 -20.52 17.29
C GLU A 7 -2.13 -19.14 17.95
N VAL A 8 -1.03 -18.42 17.68
CA VAL A 8 -0.85 -17.04 18.16
C VAL A 8 -1.86 -16.08 17.53
N VAL A 9 -2.08 -16.15 16.21
CA VAL A 9 -3.02 -15.27 15.50
C VAL A 9 -4.47 -15.50 15.96
N ASN A 10 -4.87 -16.74 16.22
CA ASN A 10 -6.25 -17.07 16.59
C ASN A 10 -6.53 -16.98 18.10
N SER A 11 -5.50 -16.93 18.96
CA SER A 11 -5.68 -16.85 20.41
C SER A 11 -5.85 -15.42 20.96
N VAL A 12 -5.79 -14.41 20.08
CA VAL A 12 -5.88 -13.00 20.48
C VAL A 12 -7.29 -12.65 20.98
N LYS A 13 -7.38 -12.34 22.28
CA LYS A 13 -8.58 -11.78 22.92
C LYS A 13 -8.38 -10.31 23.21
N MET A 14 -9.34 -9.49 22.81
CA MET A 14 -9.36 -8.05 23.01
C MET A 14 -10.47 -7.68 23.98
N ARG A 15 -10.35 -6.51 24.61
CA ARG A 15 -11.43 -5.88 25.37
C ARG A 15 -11.38 -4.38 25.18
N VAL A 16 -12.53 -3.72 25.23
CA VAL A 16 -12.61 -2.27 25.14
C VAL A 16 -12.39 -1.66 26.52
N LEU A 17 -11.48 -0.69 26.63
CA LEU A 17 -11.36 0.17 27.79
C LEU A 17 -12.05 1.50 27.48
N TRP A 18 -13.14 1.82 28.18
CA TRP A 18 -13.88 3.06 27.99
C TRP A 18 -13.98 3.81 29.31
N LYS A 19 -13.39 5.00 29.38
CA LYS A 19 -13.38 5.87 30.58
C LYS A 19 -12.89 5.17 31.88
N GLY A 20 -11.97 4.21 31.75
CA GLY A 20 -11.44 3.44 32.88
C GLY A 20 -12.16 2.12 33.16
N ASP A 21 -13.36 1.94 32.62
CA ASP A 21 -14.10 0.69 32.72
C ASP A 21 -13.71 -0.27 31.60
N LYS A 22 -13.44 -1.52 32.00
CA LYS A 22 -13.07 -2.61 31.10
C LYS A 22 -14.33 -3.38 30.73
N GLY A 23 -14.67 -3.39 29.45
CA GLY A 23 -15.73 -4.24 28.92
C GLY A 23 -15.31 -5.72 28.86
N ASP A 24 -16.22 -6.55 28.38
CA ASP A 24 -15.99 -7.98 28.22
C ASP A 24 -14.93 -8.29 27.17
N TYR A 25 -14.34 -9.47 27.29
CA TYR A 25 -13.44 -10.00 26.28
C TYR A 25 -14.22 -10.44 25.04
N PHE A 26 -13.68 -10.11 23.87
CA PHE A 26 -14.12 -10.61 22.58
C PHE A 26 -12.93 -11.12 21.77
N GLU A 27 -13.19 -12.10 20.90
CA GLU A 27 -12.16 -12.67 20.03
C GLU A 27 -11.87 -11.73 18.85
N ALA A 28 -10.58 -11.47 18.61
CA ALA A 28 -10.16 -10.71 17.44
C ALA A 28 -10.24 -11.61 16.20
N LYS A 29 -11.27 -11.43 15.37
CA LYS A 29 -11.40 -12.18 14.11
C LYS A 29 -10.43 -11.73 13.02
N LYS A 30 -9.88 -10.52 13.14
CA LYS A 30 -8.95 -9.89 12.19
C LYS A 30 -8.00 -8.96 12.91
N GLY A 31 -6.74 -8.96 12.48
CA GLY A 31 -5.67 -8.13 13.03
C GLY A 31 -4.86 -8.86 14.10
N ILE A 32 -3.60 -8.44 14.26
CA ILE A 32 -2.70 -8.92 15.31
C ILE A 32 -2.65 -7.86 16.40
N GLY A 33 -2.44 -8.28 17.64
CA GLY A 33 -2.28 -7.37 18.77
C GLY A 33 -1.21 -6.31 18.48
N GLN A 34 -1.56 -5.04 18.69
CA GLN A 34 -0.62 -3.94 18.51
C GLN A 34 0.53 -4.10 19.52
N GLY A 35 1.78 -4.10 19.04
CA GLY A 35 2.97 -4.34 19.87
C GLY A 35 3.45 -5.80 19.92
N ASP A 36 2.81 -6.71 19.19
CA ASP A 36 3.30 -8.07 19.01
C ASP A 36 4.50 -8.08 18.03
N PRO A 37 5.69 -8.59 18.42
CA PRO A 37 6.85 -8.71 17.52
C PRO A 37 6.54 -9.47 16.23
N LEU A 38 5.58 -10.40 16.24
CA LEU A 38 5.16 -11.19 15.09
C LEU A 38 4.44 -10.33 14.03
N SER A 39 3.76 -9.26 14.46
CA SER A 39 3.03 -8.37 13.56
C SER A 39 3.94 -7.68 12.54
N SER A 40 5.13 -7.24 12.97
CA SER A 40 6.14 -6.62 12.11
C SER A 40 6.67 -7.61 11.06
N TYR A 41 6.93 -8.86 11.44
CA TYR A 41 7.40 -9.89 10.50
C TYR A 41 6.33 -10.24 9.46
N LEU A 42 5.09 -10.39 9.88
CA LEU A 42 3.99 -10.68 8.96
C LEU A 42 3.73 -9.50 8.01
N PHE A 43 3.84 -8.27 8.51
CA PHE A 43 3.75 -7.08 7.66
C PHE A 43 4.83 -7.06 6.56
N VAL A 44 6.08 -7.39 6.89
CA VAL A 44 7.18 -7.48 5.91
C VAL A 44 6.85 -8.51 4.83
N LEU A 45 6.35 -9.70 5.19
CA LEU A 45 5.97 -10.72 4.21
C LEU A 45 4.82 -10.27 3.28
N TYR A 46 3.83 -9.55 3.83
CA TYR A 46 2.74 -9.00 3.02
C TYR A 46 3.24 -7.95 2.04
N ILE A 47 4.08 -7.03 2.49
CA ILE A 47 4.66 -5.97 1.65
C ILE A 47 5.62 -6.55 0.60
N ASP A 48 6.39 -7.58 0.93
CA ASP A 48 7.22 -8.31 -0.03
C ASP A 48 6.38 -8.92 -1.17
N LYS A 49 5.23 -9.50 -0.84
CA LYS A 49 4.29 -10.01 -1.85
C LYS A 49 3.75 -8.89 -2.75
N LEU A 50 3.44 -7.71 -2.19
CA LEU A 50 3.02 -6.55 -2.98
C LEU A 50 4.15 -6.07 -3.90
N SER A 51 5.39 -6.04 -3.41
CA SER A 51 6.58 -5.69 -4.19
C SER A 51 6.72 -6.61 -5.41
N HIS A 52 6.59 -7.93 -5.21
CA HIS A 52 6.64 -8.89 -6.30
C HIS A 52 5.55 -8.66 -7.36
N LEU A 53 4.31 -8.37 -6.96
CA LEU A 53 3.23 -8.07 -7.93
C LEU A 53 3.53 -6.82 -8.77
N ILE A 54 4.17 -5.81 -8.16
CA ILE A 54 4.56 -4.59 -8.87
C ILE A 54 5.72 -4.88 -9.84
N ILE A 55 6.72 -5.65 -9.40
CA ILE A 55 7.89 -6.01 -10.22
C ILE A 55 7.45 -6.85 -11.42
N GLU A 56 6.62 -7.86 -11.21
CA GLU A 56 6.05 -8.72 -12.25
C GLU A 56 5.32 -7.88 -13.32
N ALA A 57 4.51 -6.90 -12.90
CA ALA A 57 3.85 -5.99 -13.84
C ALA A 57 4.83 -5.13 -14.66
N VAL A 58 6.00 -4.80 -14.11
CA VAL A 58 7.04 -4.07 -14.84
C VAL A 58 7.80 -5.00 -15.79
N GLU A 59 8.09 -6.23 -15.39
CA GLU A 59 8.77 -7.24 -16.21
C GLU A 59 7.93 -7.66 -17.41
N ASP A 60 6.63 -7.81 -17.21
CA ASP A 60 5.63 -8.07 -18.26
C ASP A 60 5.41 -6.88 -19.22
N LYS A 61 6.10 -5.75 -18.99
CA LYS A 61 5.92 -4.49 -19.73
C LYS A 61 4.50 -3.92 -19.66
N ARG A 62 3.66 -4.40 -18.74
CA ARG A 62 2.35 -3.82 -18.45
C ARG A 62 2.52 -2.45 -17.79
N ARG A 63 3.51 -2.33 -16.90
CA ARG A 63 3.83 -1.11 -16.17
C ARG A 63 5.19 -0.52 -16.56
N GLU A 64 5.23 0.78 -16.75
CA GLU A 64 6.46 1.55 -16.94
C GLU A 64 7.02 2.02 -15.59
N CYS A 65 8.26 1.66 -15.28
CA CYS A 65 9.02 2.15 -14.13
C CYS A 65 9.75 3.45 -14.45
N MET A 66 10.06 4.24 -13.41
CA MET A 66 10.90 5.43 -13.57
C MET A 66 12.38 5.01 -13.77
N LYS A 67 13.04 5.61 -14.76
CA LYS A 67 14.49 5.45 -14.98
C LYS A 67 15.23 6.69 -14.52
N ILE A 68 16.12 6.57 -13.55
CA ILE A 68 16.91 7.70 -13.05
C ILE A 68 18.20 7.84 -13.88
N GLY A 69 18.09 8.18 -15.15
CA GLY A 69 19.25 8.27 -16.06
C GLY A 69 19.70 6.94 -16.66
N SER A 70 20.63 7.01 -17.63
CA SER A 70 20.84 5.97 -18.64
C SER A 70 21.44 4.65 -18.12
N LYS A 71 22.10 4.66 -16.96
CA LYS A 71 22.79 3.49 -16.37
C LYS A 71 22.31 3.14 -14.95
N ARG A 72 21.21 3.74 -14.48
CA ARG A 72 20.76 3.58 -13.09
C ARG A 72 19.64 2.55 -12.98
N PRO A 73 19.41 2.01 -11.76
CA PRO A 73 18.33 1.07 -11.52
C PRO A 73 16.97 1.66 -11.91
N LYS A 74 16.11 0.77 -12.41
CA LYS A 74 14.69 1.02 -12.62
C LYS A 74 14.02 1.10 -11.26
N MET A 75 13.27 2.18 -11.02
CA MET A 75 12.57 2.40 -9.76
C MET A 75 11.07 2.30 -10.00
N SER A 76 10.41 1.32 -9.38
CA SER A 76 8.96 1.11 -9.48
C SER A 76 8.24 1.49 -8.20
N HIS A 77 8.87 1.31 -7.02
CA HIS A 77 8.29 1.62 -5.73
C HIS A 77 9.35 1.79 -4.63
N LEU A 78 8.97 2.41 -3.51
CA LEU A 78 9.65 2.41 -2.22
C LEU A 78 8.63 2.05 -1.14
N MET A 79 9.05 1.23 -0.19
CA MET A 79 8.21 0.75 0.91
C MET A 79 8.91 1.02 2.24
N PHE A 80 8.18 1.64 3.15
CA PHE A 80 8.55 1.88 4.55
C PHE A 80 7.43 1.31 5.44
N GLU A 81 7.63 1.31 6.76
CA GLU A 81 6.67 0.71 7.72
C GLU A 81 5.24 1.23 7.53
N ASP A 82 5.07 2.53 7.30
CA ASP A 82 3.73 3.14 7.13
C ASP A 82 3.46 3.69 5.72
N ASN A 83 4.47 3.73 4.86
CA ASN A 83 4.41 4.50 3.61
C ASN A 83 4.81 3.68 2.38
N LEU A 84 3.99 3.77 1.34
CA LEU A 84 4.26 3.21 0.02
C LEU A 84 4.34 4.35 -1.01
N ILE A 85 5.48 4.47 -1.67
CA ILE A 85 5.67 5.42 -2.77
C ILE A 85 5.77 4.62 -4.07
N LEU A 86 4.98 5.00 -5.07
CA LEU A 86 4.91 4.32 -6.36
C LEU A 86 5.39 5.23 -7.47
N PHE A 87 6.35 4.75 -8.26
CA PHE A 87 6.91 5.47 -9.39
C PHE A 87 6.39 4.90 -10.71
N GLY A 88 6.18 5.77 -11.68
CA GLY A 88 5.74 5.37 -13.01
C GLY A 88 5.40 6.56 -13.90
N LYS A 89 5.02 6.26 -15.13
CA LYS A 89 4.62 7.26 -16.11
C LYS A 89 3.24 7.82 -15.79
N ALA A 90 3.11 9.14 -15.85
CA ALA A 90 1.84 9.84 -15.66
C ALA A 90 0.90 9.57 -16.85
N SER A 91 0.09 8.52 -16.75
CA SER A 91 -0.97 8.20 -17.70
C SER A 91 -2.09 7.42 -16.99
N GLU A 92 -3.31 7.54 -17.49
CA GLU A 92 -4.45 6.84 -16.91
C GLU A 92 -4.28 5.32 -16.93
N ALA A 93 -3.74 4.76 -18.01
CA ALA A 93 -3.53 3.32 -18.13
C ALA A 93 -2.57 2.79 -17.06
N GLN A 94 -1.49 3.52 -16.80
CA GLN A 94 -0.50 3.14 -15.79
C GLN A 94 -1.06 3.22 -14.37
N ILE A 95 -1.85 4.25 -14.08
CA ILE A 95 -2.49 4.40 -12.77
C ILE A 95 -3.58 3.33 -12.58
N GLN A 96 -4.31 2.97 -13.64
CA GLN A 96 -5.29 1.88 -13.56
C GLN A 96 -4.62 0.56 -13.16
N ILE A 97 -3.49 0.21 -13.79
CA ILE A 97 -2.74 -1.00 -13.44
C ILE A 97 -2.29 -0.98 -11.98
N VAL A 98 -1.86 0.18 -11.47
CA VAL A 98 -1.52 0.34 -10.05
C VAL A 98 -2.73 0.03 -9.16
N MET A 99 -3.87 0.64 -9.47
CA MET A 99 -5.10 0.45 -8.70
C MET A 99 -5.57 -1.00 -8.74
N ASP A 100 -5.44 -1.68 -9.88
CA ASP A 100 -5.82 -3.08 -10.02
C ASP A 100 -4.95 -3.99 -9.14
N ILE A 101 -3.63 -3.76 -9.11
CA ILE A 101 -2.71 -4.50 -8.24
C ILE A 101 -3.02 -4.24 -6.76
N LEU A 102 -3.19 -2.97 -6.37
CA LEU A 102 -3.52 -2.62 -4.99
C LEU A 102 -4.88 -3.19 -4.56
N ASN A 103 -5.88 -3.13 -5.42
CA ASN A 103 -7.21 -3.69 -5.14
C ASN A 103 -7.16 -5.22 -5.01
N LEU A 104 -6.41 -5.90 -5.88
CA LEU A 104 -6.20 -7.34 -5.77
C LEU A 104 -5.55 -7.72 -4.43
N PHE A 105 -4.48 -7.00 -4.07
CA PHE A 105 -3.75 -7.21 -2.84
C PHE A 105 -4.60 -6.91 -1.60
N CYS A 106 -5.23 -5.74 -1.54
CA CYS A 106 -6.10 -5.35 -0.44
C CYS A 106 -7.29 -6.30 -0.29
N LYS A 107 -7.89 -6.76 -1.41
CA LYS A 107 -9.00 -7.73 -1.37
C LYS A 107 -8.57 -9.05 -0.73
N ALA A 108 -7.36 -9.55 -1.04
CA ALA A 108 -6.82 -10.76 -0.42
C ALA A 108 -6.63 -10.60 1.11
N LEU A 109 -6.29 -9.39 1.56
CA LEU A 109 -6.14 -9.05 2.99
C LEU A 109 -7.46 -8.62 3.67
N GLY A 110 -8.56 -8.53 2.92
CA GLY A 110 -9.82 -7.96 3.41
C GLY A 110 -9.72 -6.48 3.81
N GLN A 111 -8.77 -5.75 3.23
CA GLN A 111 -8.52 -4.33 3.40
C GLN A 111 -9.01 -3.52 2.18
N ARG A 112 -8.89 -2.19 2.23
CA ARG A 112 -9.17 -1.29 1.11
C ARG A 112 -8.11 -0.19 1.03
N VAL A 113 -7.83 0.26 -0.18
CA VAL A 113 -7.00 1.45 -0.41
C VAL A 113 -7.74 2.68 0.13
N SER A 114 -7.05 3.49 0.93
CA SER A 114 -7.57 4.76 1.42
C SER A 114 -7.20 5.88 0.45
N MET A 115 -8.16 6.37 -0.31
CA MET A 115 -7.94 7.49 -1.23
C MET A 115 -7.64 8.79 -0.47
N ASP A 116 -8.18 8.96 0.73
CA ASP A 116 -7.96 10.15 1.56
C ASP A 116 -6.52 10.29 2.06
N LYS A 117 -5.85 9.14 2.26
CA LYS A 117 -4.44 9.05 2.67
C LYS A 117 -3.49 8.91 1.48
N SER A 118 -4.01 8.86 0.25
CA SER A 118 -3.22 8.67 -0.96
C SER A 118 -3.11 9.98 -1.72
N ASN A 119 -1.88 10.40 -2.00
CA ASN A 119 -1.60 11.61 -2.77
C ASN A 119 -0.87 11.28 -4.07
N ILE A 120 -1.01 12.15 -5.06
CA ILE A 120 -0.28 12.06 -6.32
C ILE A 120 0.64 13.27 -6.50
N VAL A 121 1.86 13.03 -6.95
CA VAL A 121 2.84 14.06 -7.28
C VAL A 121 3.17 13.95 -8.77
N PHE A 122 3.06 15.06 -9.49
CA PHE A 122 3.41 15.12 -10.90
C PHE A 122 4.70 15.91 -11.09
N PHE A 123 5.64 15.34 -11.84
CA PHE A 123 6.81 16.07 -12.32
C PHE A 123 6.40 17.24 -13.23
N CYS A 124 7.18 18.32 -13.21
CA CYS A 124 6.94 19.54 -14.00
C CYS A 124 6.74 19.28 -15.50
N ILE A 125 7.31 18.20 -16.01
CA ILE A 125 7.20 17.79 -17.41
C ILE A 125 5.82 17.22 -17.79
N THR A 126 4.99 16.82 -16.83
CA THR A 126 3.67 16.24 -17.10
C THR A 126 2.69 17.32 -17.57
N PRO A 127 2.09 17.20 -18.77
CA PRO A 127 1.14 18.19 -19.30
C PRO A 127 -0.08 18.40 -18.39
N ALA A 128 -0.52 19.65 -18.28
CA ALA A 128 -1.67 20.02 -17.44
C ALA A 128 -2.98 19.29 -17.83
N THR A 129 -3.15 18.98 -19.12
CA THR A 129 -4.28 18.18 -19.62
C THR A 129 -4.30 16.78 -19.03
N THR A 130 -3.16 16.08 -19.09
CA THR A 130 -2.99 14.73 -18.53
C THR A 130 -3.17 14.72 -17.01
N ARG A 131 -2.61 15.72 -16.30
CA ARG A 131 -2.81 15.87 -14.85
C ARG A 131 -4.29 15.95 -14.51
N ARG A 132 -5.04 16.84 -15.18
CA ARG A 132 -6.47 17.03 -14.93
C ARG A 132 -7.29 15.77 -15.21
N GLN A 133 -6.99 15.06 -16.29
CA GLN A 133 -7.67 13.81 -16.63
C GLN A 133 -7.46 12.75 -15.53
N ILE A 134 -6.23 12.58 -15.08
CA ILE A 134 -5.88 11.65 -14.00
C ILE A 134 -6.61 12.02 -12.70
N LEU A 135 -6.53 13.29 -12.29
CA LEU A 135 -7.17 13.75 -11.06
C LEU A 135 -8.69 13.57 -11.11
N ALA A 136 -9.32 13.92 -12.23
CA ALA A 136 -10.77 13.77 -12.40
C ALA A 136 -11.24 12.32 -12.37
N LYS A 137 -10.44 11.39 -12.91
CA LYS A 137 -10.79 9.97 -12.99
C LYS A 137 -10.58 9.21 -11.69
N PHE A 138 -9.45 9.45 -11.02
CA PHE A 138 -9.04 8.65 -9.86
C PHE A 138 -9.29 9.36 -8.52
N GLY A 139 -9.53 10.67 -8.50
CA GLY A 139 -9.88 11.40 -7.28
C GLY A 139 -8.74 11.58 -6.27
N PHE A 140 -7.48 11.40 -6.69
CA PHE A 140 -6.32 11.68 -5.84
C PHE A 140 -6.18 13.17 -5.56
N LYS A 141 -5.64 13.51 -4.38
CA LYS A 141 -5.20 14.87 -4.06
C LYS A 141 -3.81 15.10 -4.66
N GLU A 142 -3.65 16.16 -5.45
CA GLU A 142 -2.33 16.59 -5.92
C GLU A 142 -1.58 17.29 -4.77
N THR A 143 -0.33 16.90 -4.54
CA THR A 143 0.56 17.57 -3.58
C THR A 143 1.87 17.95 -4.27
N SER A 144 2.49 19.03 -3.79
CA SER A 144 3.79 19.51 -4.26
C SER A 144 4.96 18.87 -3.51
N SER A 145 4.70 18.22 -2.37
CA SER A 145 5.72 17.58 -1.54
C SER A 145 5.40 16.10 -1.30
N LEU A 146 6.44 15.27 -1.39
CA LEU A 146 6.40 13.85 -1.00
C LEU A 146 6.30 13.66 0.53
N GLU A 147 6.52 14.73 1.31
CA GLU A 147 6.72 14.66 2.77
C GLU A 147 5.53 15.17 3.60
N THR A 148 4.41 15.57 2.99
CA THR A 148 3.28 16.09 3.77
C THR A 148 2.37 14.95 4.25
N TYR A 149 2.73 14.39 5.40
CA TYR A 149 1.85 13.62 6.28
C TYR A 149 1.65 14.37 7.61
#